data_AF-A0A517MZA5-F1
#
_entry.id   AF-A0A517MZA5-F1
#
_cell.length_a   1.000
_cell.length_b   1.000
_cell.length_c   1.000
_cell.angle_alpha   90.00
_cell.angle_beta   90.00
_cell.angle_gamma   90.00
#
_symmetry.space_group_name_H-M   'P 1'
#
loop_
_entity.id
_entity.type
_entity.pdbx_description
1 polymer ?
#
loop_
_entity_poly.entity_id
_entity_poly.type
_entity_poly.pdbx_seq_one_letter_code
_entity_poly.pdbx_strand_id
1 'polypeptide(L)'
;MRKTQFIPLAIFSVGLLALPACGPSLTRPQLNHPGPAQYQRARALQFDPYPPNDLAPEIVGGRPAGYAQPPNEVERARQHRPAGPWANPTPTTITPAPIPVGAPLY
;
A
#
# COMPACT_ATOMS: atom_id res chain seq x y z
N MET A 1 19.73 12.55 -50.64
CA MET A 1 19.26 12.87 -49.25
C MET A 1 19.29 11.59 -48.42
N ARG A 2 20.11 11.52 -47.35
CA ARG A 2 20.40 10.29 -46.58
C ARG A 2 19.32 10.04 -45.51
N LYS A 3 18.41 9.10 -45.78
CA LYS A 3 17.27 8.71 -44.90
C LYS A 3 17.68 8.14 -43.53
N THR A 4 18.95 7.74 -43.37
CA THR A 4 19.49 7.11 -42.15
C THR A 4 19.72 8.07 -40.98
N GLN A 5 19.71 9.39 -41.21
CA GLN A 5 19.92 10.38 -40.14
C GLN A 5 18.67 10.70 -39.31
N PHE A 6 17.47 10.34 -39.79
CA PHE A 6 16.21 10.62 -39.07
C PHE A 6 15.82 9.54 -38.06
N ILE A 7 16.41 8.35 -38.16
CA ILE A 7 16.14 7.21 -37.27
C ILE A 7 16.53 7.49 -35.80
N PRO A 8 17.75 7.99 -35.47
CA PRO A 8 18.11 8.26 -34.08
C PRO A 8 17.26 9.38 -33.46
N LEU A 9 16.84 10.36 -34.28
CA LEU A 9 16.04 11.50 -33.83
C LEU A 9 14.59 11.09 -33.52
N ALA A 10 14.04 10.14 -34.28
CA ALA A 10 12.74 9.52 -34.00
C ALA A 10 12.76 8.63 -32.75
N ILE A 11 13.85 7.89 -32.52
CA ILE A 11 14.00 7.08 -31.30
C ILE A 11 14.11 7.99 -30.06
N PHE A 12 14.88 9.08 -30.17
CA PHE A 12 15.05 10.04 -29.08
C PHE A 12 13.74 10.77 -28.74
N SER A 13 12.95 11.16 -29.75
CA SER A 13 11.67 11.83 -29.53
C SER A 13 10.62 10.92 -28.91
N VAL A 14 10.55 9.65 -29.30
CA VAL A 14 9.66 8.65 -28.67
C VAL A 14 10.08 8.36 -27.23
N GLY A 15 11.39 8.24 -26.97
CA GLY A 15 11.91 8.08 -25.61
C GLY A 15 11.57 9.26 -24.69
N LEU A 16 11.62 10.49 -25.21
CA LEU A 16 11.31 11.70 -24.45
C LEU A 16 9.81 11.80 -24.10
N LEU A 17 8.92 11.32 -24.97
CA LEU A 17 7.46 11.30 -24.73
C LEU A 17 7.02 10.28 -23.66
N ALA A 18 7.85 9.28 -23.34
CA ALA A 18 7.53 8.25 -22.35
C ALA A 18 7.85 8.65 -20.89
N LEU A 19 8.58 9.75 -20.69
CA LEU A 19 9.04 10.19 -19.36
C LEU A 19 7.97 10.82 -18.43
N PRO A 20 6.87 11.45 -18.88
CA PRO A 20 5.96 12.16 -17.97
C PRO A 20 4.90 11.26 -17.31
N ALA A 21 5.05 9.93 -17.29
CA ALA A 21 4.04 9.02 -16.74
C ALA A 21 3.88 9.05 -15.20
N CYS A 22 4.64 9.88 -14.48
CA CYS A 22 4.55 9.98 -13.02
C CYS A 22 3.67 11.17 -12.60
N GLY A 23 2.36 10.92 -12.43
CA GLY A 23 1.44 11.88 -11.80
C GLY A 23 1.61 11.92 -10.27
N PRO A 24 1.17 13.00 -9.58
CA PRO A 24 1.26 13.14 -8.13
C PRO A 24 0.45 12.08 -7.35
N SER A 25 -0.46 11.39 -8.03
CA SER A 25 -1.29 10.31 -7.48
C SER A 25 -0.56 8.96 -7.41
N LEU A 26 0.62 8.79 -8.02
CA LEU A 26 1.40 7.56 -7.96
C LEU A 26 2.48 7.64 -6.87
N THR A 27 2.35 6.80 -5.85
CA THR A 27 3.43 6.59 -4.87
C THR A 27 4.49 5.67 -5.46
N ARG A 28 5.77 6.07 -5.42
CA ARG A 28 6.88 5.18 -5.82
C ARG A 28 7.02 4.02 -4.81
N PRO A 29 7.07 2.76 -5.27
CA PRO A 29 7.29 1.63 -4.37
C PRO A 29 8.73 1.65 -3.83
N GLN A 30 8.89 1.34 -2.54
CA GLN A 30 10.20 1.13 -1.92
C GLN A 30 10.59 -0.35 -2.07
N LEU A 31 11.44 -0.66 -3.05
CA LEU A 31 11.78 -2.05 -3.38
C LEU A 31 12.78 -2.68 -2.39
N ASN A 32 13.78 -1.91 -1.93
CA ASN A 32 14.88 -2.46 -1.11
C ASN A 32 14.56 -2.47 0.40
N HIS A 33 13.66 -1.60 0.84
CA HIS A 33 13.30 -1.45 2.26
C HIS A 33 11.80 -1.12 2.41
N PRO A 34 10.90 -2.06 2.13
CA PRO A 34 9.45 -1.82 2.14
C PRO A 34 8.85 -1.58 3.54
N GLY A 35 9.68 -1.62 4.59
CA GLY A 35 9.27 -1.46 5.99
C GLY A 35 8.75 -2.77 6.63
N PRO A 36 8.35 -2.73 7.91
CA PRO A 36 7.87 -3.89 8.65
C PRO A 36 6.61 -4.52 8.05
N ALA A 37 6.38 -5.81 8.27
CA ALA A 37 5.20 -6.52 7.76
C ALA A 37 3.86 -5.87 8.19
N GLN A 38 3.79 -5.35 9.42
CA GLN A 38 2.59 -4.64 9.92
C GLN A 38 2.29 -3.37 9.11
N TYR A 39 3.31 -2.62 8.73
CA TYR A 39 3.17 -1.44 7.87
C TYR A 39 2.65 -1.81 6.48
N GLN A 40 3.22 -2.86 5.89
CA GLN A 40 2.79 -3.36 4.58
C GLN A 40 1.36 -3.88 4.61
N ARG A 41 0.96 -4.59 5.68
CA ARG A 41 -0.41 -5.06 5.90
C ARG A 41 -1.40 -3.91 6.02
N ALA A 42 -1.08 -2.88 6.81
CA ALA A 42 -1.93 -1.70 6.96
C ALA A 42 -2.13 -0.98 5.63
N ARG A 43 -1.06 -0.82 4.83
CA ARG A 43 -1.17 -0.27 3.46
C ARG A 43 -2.02 -1.15 2.54
N ALA A 44 -1.82 -2.46 2.57
CA ALA A 44 -2.59 -3.39 1.76
C ALA A 44 -4.10 -3.30 2.06
N LEU A 45 -4.48 -3.13 3.34
CA LEU A 45 -5.88 -2.94 3.73
C LEU A 45 -6.45 -1.58 3.31
N GLN A 46 -5.63 -0.52 3.33
CA GLN A 46 -6.07 0.83 2.96
C GLN A 46 -6.34 0.98 1.46
N PHE A 47 -5.51 0.35 0.63
CA PHE A 47 -5.59 0.43 -0.84
C PHE A 47 -6.24 -0.83 -1.45
N ASP A 48 -6.99 -1.58 -0.66
CA ASP A 48 -7.72 -2.76 -1.11
C ASP A 48 -8.91 -2.35 -2.02
N PRO A 49 -9.07 -2.93 -3.22
CA PRO A 49 -10.23 -2.66 -4.08
C PRO A 49 -11.56 -3.21 -3.54
N TYR A 50 -11.54 -4.16 -2.59
CA TYR A 50 -12.76 -4.80 -2.09
C TYR A 50 -13.44 -3.97 -1.00
N PRO A 51 -14.76 -3.71 -1.12
CA PRO A 51 -15.51 -2.94 -0.14
C PRO A 51 -15.54 -3.65 1.21
N PRO A 52 -15.57 -2.90 2.32
CA PRO A 52 -15.73 -3.49 3.65
C PRO A 52 -17.14 -4.05 3.83
N ASN A 53 -17.27 -5.00 4.76
CA ASN A 53 -18.51 -5.75 5.01
C ASN A 53 -19.68 -4.87 5.47
N ASP A 54 -19.42 -3.64 5.94
CA ASP A 54 -20.46 -2.68 6.34
C ASP A 54 -21.08 -1.92 5.15
N LEU A 55 -20.37 -1.89 4.01
CA LEU A 55 -20.76 -1.14 2.80
C LEU A 55 -21.32 -2.04 1.70
N ALA A 56 -20.97 -3.32 1.70
CA ALA A 56 -21.38 -4.29 0.70
C ALA A 56 -21.47 -5.70 1.32
N PRO A 57 -22.18 -6.65 0.66
CA PRO A 57 -22.17 -8.04 1.07
C PRO A 57 -20.77 -8.61 1.18
N GLU A 58 -20.60 -9.58 2.07
CA GLU A 58 -19.31 -10.26 2.27
C GLU A 58 -18.84 -10.94 0.97
N ILE A 59 -17.56 -10.72 0.62
CA ILE A 59 -16.94 -11.26 -0.58
C ILE A 59 -16.05 -12.44 -0.19
N VAL A 60 -16.57 -13.65 -0.38
CA VAL A 60 -15.86 -14.90 -0.08
C VAL A 60 -14.96 -15.28 -1.26
N GLY A 61 -13.67 -15.53 -1.00
CA GLY A 61 -12.71 -16.01 -2.00
C GLY A 61 -12.16 -14.95 -2.96
N GLY A 62 -12.61 -13.69 -2.88
CA GLY A 62 -12.04 -12.59 -3.67
C GLY A 62 -10.73 -12.04 -3.11
N ARG A 63 -10.62 -11.96 -1.78
CA ARG A 63 -9.42 -11.44 -1.09
C ARG A 63 -8.34 -12.52 -0.93
N PRO A 64 -7.04 -12.15 -0.92
CA PRO A 64 -5.96 -13.06 -0.57
C PRO A 64 -6.12 -13.67 0.83
N ALA A 65 -5.51 -14.85 1.03
CA ALA A 65 -5.45 -15.50 2.34
C ALA A 65 -4.80 -14.58 3.39
N GLY A 66 -5.40 -14.46 4.57
CA GLY A 66 -4.98 -13.53 5.63
C GLY A 66 -5.58 -12.11 5.54
N TYR A 67 -6.29 -11.81 4.44
CA TYR A 67 -7.01 -10.55 4.23
C TYR A 67 -8.52 -10.76 4.03
N ALA A 68 -8.99 -12.01 4.06
CA ALA A 68 -10.40 -12.36 3.89
C ALA A 68 -11.33 -11.61 4.86
N GLN A 69 -10.89 -11.42 6.11
CA GLN A 69 -11.60 -10.63 7.10
C GLN A 69 -10.89 -9.30 7.34
N PRO A 70 -11.44 -8.17 6.85
CA PRO A 70 -10.91 -6.87 7.15
C PRO A 70 -11.12 -6.52 8.63
N PRO A 71 -10.31 -5.61 9.21
CA PRO A 71 -10.52 -5.14 10.58
C PRO A 71 -11.89 -4.49 10.73
N ASN A 72 -12.43 -4.53 11.95
CA ASN A 72 -13.69 -3.86 12.26
C ASN A 72 -13.61 -2.34 12.01
N GLU A 73 -14.76 -1.68 11.88
CA GLU A 73 -14.85 -0.24 11.60
C GLU A 73 -14.04 0.61 12.59
N VAL A 74 -14.11 0.29 13.89
CA VAL A 74 -13.42 1.04 14.95
C VAL A 74 -11.90 0.99 14.78
N GLU A 75 -11.35 -0.18 14.47
CA GLU A 75 -9.93 -0.37 14.21
C GLU A 75 -9.48 0.35 12.94
N ARG A 76 -10.27 0.29 11.86
CA ARG A 76 -9.99 1.01 10.61
C ARG A 76 -10.00 2.53 10.79
N ALA A 77 -10.94 3.06 11.57
CA ALA A 77 -11.02 4.48 11.87
C ALA A 77 -9.76 4.99 12.59
N ARG A 78 -9.14 4.15 13.44
CA ARG A 78 -7.88 4.48 14.13
C ARG A 78 -6.68 4.50 13.20
N GLN A 79 -6.66 3.68 12.16
CA GLN A 79 -5.60 3.66 11.15
C GLN A 79 -5.57 4.94 10.29
N HIS A 80 -6.73 5.60 10.14
CA HIS A 80 -6.87 6.84 9.37
C HIS A 80 -6.38 8.09 10.10
N ARG A 81 -5.78 8.00 11.29
CA ARG A 81 -5.30 9.17 12.01
C ARG A 81 -4.12 9.79 11.24
N PRO A 82 -4.29 10.96 10.59
CA PRO A 82 -3.14 11.62 9.99
C PRO A 82 -2.17 11.95 11.12
N ALA A 83 -0.89 11.60 10.95
CA ALA A 83 0.17 12.07 11.82
C ALA A 83 0.29 13.60 11.60
N GLY A 84 -0.58 14.36 12.26
CA GLY A 84 -0.45 15.81 12.30
C GLY A 84 0.83 16.21 13.04
N PRO A 85 1.29 17.46 12.93
CA PRO A 85 2.50 17.95 13.62
C PRO A 85 2.51 17.73 15.14
N TRP A 86 1.33 17.51 15.73
CA TRP A 86 1.09 17.30 17.16
C TRP A 86 0.94 15.82 17.53
N ALA A 87 0.85 14.93 16.54
CA ALA A 87 0.89 13.50 16.76
C ALA A 87 2.35 13.12 16.98
N ASN A 88 2.85 13.29 18.21
CA ASN A 88 4.09 12.66 18.62
C ASN A 88 3.97 11.18 18.27
N PRO A 89 4.77 10.63 17.34
CA PRO A 89 4.97 9.20 17.32
C PRO A 89 5.76 8.95 18.59
N THR A 90 5.07 8.70 19.70
CA THR A 90 5.71 7.95 20.77
C THR A 90 6.24 6.72 20.06
N PRO A 91 7.55 6.43 20.05
CA PRO A 91 7.98 5.10 19.74
C PRO A 91 7.37 4.27 20.86
N THR A 92 6.16 3.76 20.63
CA THR A 92 5.77 2.51 21.24
C THR A 92 6.79 1.56 20.65
N THR A 93 7.95 1.47 21.32
CA THR A 93 8.69 0.22 21.40
C THR A 93 7.59 -0.80 21.52
N ILE A 94 7.39 -1.54 20.44
CA ILE A 94 6.49 -2.67 20.41
C ILE A 94 7.23 -3.66 21.30
N THR A 95 7.18 -3.44 22.62
CA THR A 95 7.30 -4.51 23.57
C THR A 95 6.16 -5.40 23.14
N PRO A 96 6.42 -6.56 22.50
CA PRO A 96 5.34 -7.49 22.28
C PRO A 96 4.72 -7.67 23.65
N ALA A 97 3.42 -7.35 23.78
CA ALA A 97 2.70 -7.75 24.98
C ALA A 97 3.03 -9.23 25.18
N PRO A 98 3.43 -9.67 26.39
CA PRO A 98 3.72 -11.08 26.61
C PRO A 98 2.52 -11.85 26.08
N ILE A 99 2.79 -12.70 25.10
CA ILE A 99 1.79 -13.55 24.47
C ILE A 99 1.15 -14.31 25.64
N PRO A 100 -0.15 -14.16 25.92
CA PRO A 100 -0.78 -14.99 26.93
C PRO A 100 -0.56 -16.43 26.49
N VAL A 101 0.19 -17.18 27.29
CA VAL A 101 0.48 -18.61 27.09
C VAL A 101 -0.87 -19.32 27.18
N GLY A 102 -1.59 -19.40 26.06
CA GLY A 102 -2.97 -19.89 26.03
C GLY A 102 -3.88 -19.32 24.94
N ALA A 103 -3.45 -18.38 24.10
CA ALA A 103 -4.28 -17.97 22.96
C ALA A 103 -4.36 -19.12 21.92
N PRO A 104 -5.56 -19.61 21.56
CA PRO A 104 -5.68 -20.68 20.57
C PRO A 104 -5.21 -20.19 19.20
N LEU A 105 -4.36 -20.99 18.56
CA LEU A 105 -3.95 -20.79 17.17
C LEU A 105 -5.08 -21.22 16.25
N TYR A 106 -5.83 -20.26 15.72
CA TYR A 106 -6.61 -20.42 14.49
C TYR A 106 -6.52 -19.14 13.66
#